data_AF-A0A2R6IX50-F1
#
_entry.id   AF-A0A2R6IX50-F1
#
_cell.length_a   1.000
_cell.length_b   1.000
_cell.length_c   1.000
_cell.angle_alpha   90.00
_cell.angle_beta   90.00
_cell.angle_gamma   90.00
#
_symmetry.space_group_name_H-M   'P 1'
#
loop_
_entity.id
_entity.type
_entity.pdbx_description
1 polymer ?
#
loop_
_entity_poly.entity_id
_entity_poly.type
_entity_poly.pdbx_seq_one_letter_code
_entity_poly.pdbx_strand_id
1 'polypeptide(L)'
;MSRVSITGAKDVLDDVIETTHDLNLLHVTDYDGAWEGFEPGDPIAGADEAAERLVTVRSLESILDLDDRDPPDRPVDIDDLAGRLERVREAVNDCDERRDERRDERRAIDERADAMAPLSTLGIDLDLLGGYDSLETSVGRGDEQAIREALDAADDVDRYETFGEDGVIAVFARPTSGSSDVLEDTLVGAEFAAIEVPDAEKSPDAYLDDLDDRRAEL
;
A
#
# COMPACT_ATOMS: atom_id res chain seq x y z
N MET A 1 -3.39 -17.20 50.44
CA MET A 1 -3.99 -17.96 49.31
C MET A 1 -4.04 -19.42 49.72
N SER A 2 -5.23 -20.02 49.66
CA SER A 2 -5.42 -21.43 49.97
C SER A 2 -5.69 -22.16 48.67
N ARG A 3 -4.99 -23.28 48.43
CA ARG A 3 -5.30 -24.17 47.29
C ARG A 3 -6.45 -25.06 47.69
N VAL A 4 -7.53 -25.04 46.91
CA VAL A 4 -8.74 -25.84 47.12
C VAL A 4 -8.93 -26.75 45.92
N SER A 5 -9.22 -28.02 46.15
CA SER A 5 -9.65 -28.95 45.10
C SER A 5 -11.17 -29.04 45.15
N ILE A 6 -11.83 -28.87 44.00
CA ILE A 6 -13.28 -28.93 43.86
C ILE A 6 -13.63 -30.20 43.09
N THR A 7 -14.59 -30.97 43.60
CA THR A 7 -15.10 -32.17 42.94
C THR A 7 -16.62 -32.15 43.01
N GLY A 8 -17.27 -32.39 41.88
CA GLY A 8 -18.72 -32.35 41.75
C GLY A 8 -19.22 -33.31 40.69
N ALA A 9 -20.54 -33.44 40.59
CA ALA A 9 -21.17 -34.17 39.49
C ALA A 9 -20.97 -33.41 38.18
N LYS A 10 -20.83 -34.13 37.06
CA LYS A 10 -20.69 -33.52 35.73
C LYS A 10 -21.92 -32.66 35.36
N ASP A 11 -23.11 -33.08 35.81
CA ASP A 11 -24.39 -32.44 35.49
C ASP A 11 -24.53 -31.01 36.05
N VAL A 12 -23.68 -30.60 36.98
CA VAL A 12 -23.70 -29.25 37.60
C VAL A 12 -22.43 -28.45 37.33
N LEU A 13 -21.55 -28.96 36.46
CA LEU A 13 -20.25 -28.37 36.20
C LEU A 13 -20.38 -26.96 35.59
N ASP A 14 -21.31 -26.79 34.64
CA ASP A 14 -21.56 -25.52 33.97
C ASP A 14 -22.02 -24.44 34.95
N ASP A 15 -23.03 -24.73 35.78
CA ASP A 15 -23.55 -23.83 36.81
C ASP A 15 -22.44 -23.41 37.81
N VAL A 16 -21.57 -24.34 38.18
CA VAL A 16 -20.45 -24.07 39.10
C VAL A 16 -19.40 -23.18 38.44
N ILE A 17 -19.08 -23.42 37.16
CA ILE A 17 -18.14 -22.58 36.39
C ILE A 17 -18.69 -21.16 36.27
N GLU A 18 -19.94 -21.00 35.86
CA GLU A 18 -20.60 -19.69 35.73
C GLU A 18 -20.63 -18.94 37.06
N THR A 19 -21.13 -19.58 38.12
CA THR A 19 -21.21 -18.97 39.46
C THR A 19 -19.82 -18.55 39.96
N THR A 20 -18.80 -19.38 39.72
CA THR A 20 -17.43 -19.09 40.15
C THR A 20 -16.82 -17.94 39.36
N HIS A 21 -17.05 -17.92 38.05
CA HIS A 21 -16.63 -16.84 37.16
C HIS A 21 -17.26 -15.51 37.58
N ASP A 22 -18.57 -15.47 37.84
CA ASP A 22 -19.30 -14.28 38.25
C ASP A 22 -18.81 -13.72 39.60
N LEU A 23 -18.44 -14.61 40.52
CA LEU A 23 -17.86 -14.21 41.80
C LEU A 23 -16.43 -13.66 41.65
N ASN A 24 -15.69 -14.06 40.60
CA ASN A 24 -14.31 -13.65 40.33
C ASN A 24 -13.35 -13.80 41.53
N LEU A 25 -13.51 -14.90 42.30
CA LEU A 25 -12.75 -15.15 43.53
C LEU A 25 -11.68 -16.24 43.41
N LEU A 26 -11.67 -16.99 42.30
CA LEU A 26 -10.76 -18.12 42.10
C LEU A 26 -9.77 -17.84 40.96
N HIS A 27 -8.53 -18.28 41.14
CA HIS A 27 -7.56 -18.41 40.07
C HIS A 27 -7.42 -19.89 39.71
N VAL A 28 -7.81 -20.25 38.49
CA VAL A 28 -7.74 -21.62 37.99
C VAL A 28 -6.33 -21.90 37.50
N THR A 29 -5.77 -23.04 37.91
CA THR A 29 -4.47 -23.53 37.45
C THR A 29 -4.66 -24.83 36.70
N ASP A 30 -3.83 -25.07 35.69
CA ASP A 30 -3.86 -26.32 34.93
C ASP A 30 -3.68 -27.54 35.83
N TYR A 31 -4.42 -28.60 35.51
CA TYR A 31 -4.32 -29.86 36.21
C TYR A 31 -3.00 -30.56 35.86
N ASP A 32 -2.20 -30.86 36.88
CA ASP A 32 -0.84 -31.40 36.76
C ASP A 32 -0.79 -32.94 36.68
N GLY A 33 -1.93 -33.61 36.61
CA GLY A 33 -1.99 -35.07 36.58
C GLY A 33 -1.71 -35.74 37.94
N ALA A 34 -1.79 -35.01 39.05
CA ALA A 34 -1.44 -35.52 40.37
C ALA A 34 -2.31 -36.69 40.89
N TRP A 35 -3.47 -36.97 40.27
CA TRP A 35 -4.41 -38.01 40.68
C TRP A 35 -4.58 -39.07 39.59
N GLU A 36 -4.25 -40.32 39.93
CA GLU A 36 -4.42 -41.48 39.06
C GLU A 36 -5.90 -41.73 38.74
N GLY A 37 -6.21 -41.95 37.47
CA GLY A 37 -7.59 -42.16 36.99
C GLY A 37 -8.37 -40.89 36.66
N PHE A 38 -7.74 -39.71 36.73
CA PHE A 38 -8.32 -38.45 36.29
C PHE A 38 -7.54 -37.87 35.11
N GLU A 39 -8.25 -37.50 34.05
CA GLU A 39 -7.73 -36.83 32.86
C GLU A 39 -8.50 -35.53 32.64
N PRO A 40 -7.89 -34.49 32.04
CA PRO A 40 -8.61 -33.32 31.59
C PRO A 40 -9.77 -33.71 30.67
N GLY A 41 -10.95 -33.12 30.89
CA GLY A 41 -12.10 -33.31 30.02
C GLY A 41 -12.04 -32.45 28.76
N ASP A 42 -12.97 -32.71 27.85
CA ASP A 42 -13.18 -31.85 26.70
C ASP A 42 -13.78 -30.49 27.13
N PRO A 43 -13.53 -29.41 26.37
CA PRO A 43 -14.20 -28.14 26.57
C PRO A 43 -15.72 -28.27 26.54
N ILE A 44 -16.41 -27.31 27.18
CA ILE A 44 -17.87 -27.20 27.09
C ILE A 44 -18.25 -26.98 25.63
N ALA A 45 -19.35 -27.60 25.20
CA ALA A 45 -19.86 -27.42 23.85
C ALA A 45 -20.07 -25.94 23.53
N GLY A 46 -19.59 -25.48 22.37
CA GLY A 46 -19.65 -24.06 22.00
C GLY A 46 -18.40 -23.25 22.34
N ALA A 47 -17.46 -23.79 23.13
CA ALA A 47 -16.25 -23.06 23.54
C ALA A 47 -15.32 -22.75 22.36
N ASP A 48 -15.15 -23.70 21.43
CA ASP A 48 -14.31 -23.51 20.25
C ASP A 48 -14.91 -22.44 19.32
N GLU A 49 -16.23 -22.49 19.08
CA GLU A 49 -16.92 -21.49 18.26
C GLU A 49 -16.89 -20.10 18.90
N ALA A 50 -16.96 -20.02 20.23
CA ALA A 50 -16.81 -18.75 20.95
C ALA A 50 -15.38 -18.20 20.81
N ALA A 51 -14.36 -19.05 20.90
CA ALA A 51 -12.96 -18.65 20.72
C ALA A 51 -12.69 -18.15 19.29
N GLU A 52 -13.20 -18.85 18.26
CA GLU A 52 -13.08 -18.43 16.86
C GLU A 52 -13.75 -17.07 16.62
N ARG A 53 -14.95 -16.85 17.16
CA ARG A 53 -15.65 -15.56 17.08
C ARG A 53 -14.86 -14.46 17.77
N LEU A 54 -14.27 -14.72 18.94
CA LEU A 54 -13.45 -13.73 19.65
C LEU A 54 -12.21 -13.33 18.87
N VAL A 55 -11.53 -14.30 18.23
CA VAL A 55 -10.40 -14.01 17.33
C VAL A 55 -10.86 -13.13 16.16
N THR A 56 -12.01 -13.45 15.57
CA THR A 56 -12.60 -12.65 14.48
C THR A 56 -12.90 -11.22 14.93
N VAL A 57 -13.55 -11.04 16.08
CA VAL A 57 -13.84 -9.71 16.63
C VAL A 57 -12.55 -8.90 16.83
N ARG A 58 -11.53 -9.50 17.44
CA ARG A 58 -10.23 -8.83 17.65
C ARG A 58 -9.54 -8.44 16.35
N SER A 59 -9.63 -9.27 15.31
CA SER A 59 -9.09 -8.90 13.99
C SER A 59 -9.84 -7.71 13.40
N LEU A 60 -11.16 -7.65 13.56
CA LEU A 60 -11.97 -6.54 13.06
C LEU A 60 -11.68 -5.25 13.83
N GLU A 61 -11.56 -5.32 15.16
CA GLU A 61 -11.14 -4.20 16.00
C GLU A 61 -9.77 -3.67 15.57
N SER A 62 -8.82 -4.56 15.29
CA SER A 62 -7.50 -4.18 14.78
C SER A 62 -7.55 -3.51 13.40
N ILE A 63 -8.38 -3.99 12.47
CA ILE A 63 -8.52 -3.40 11.13
C ILE A 63 -9.19 -2.02 11.21
N LEU A 64 -10.12 -1.86 12.16
CA LEU A 64 -10.87 -0.64 12.39
C LEU A 64 -10.17 0.35 13.32
N ASP A 65 -9.01 -0.02 13.90
CA ASP A 65 -8.24 0.78 14.86
C ASP A 65 -9.11 1.25 16.04
N LEU A 66 -9.91 0.35 16.61
CA LEU A 66 -10.80 0.65 17.73
C LEU A 66 -10.07 0.51 19.06
N ASP A 67 -10.13 1.56 19.89
CA ASP A 67 -9.74 1.50 21.30
C ASP A 67 -10.90 0.99 22.17
N ASP A 68 -10.61 0.16 23.17
CA ASP A 68 -11.55 -0.46 24.14
C ASP A 68 -12.37 0.52 25.02
N ARG A 69 -12.34 1.82 24.72
CA ARG A 69 -12.65 2.85 25.73
C ARG A 69 -14.11 3.20 25.90
N ASP A 70 -14.99 2.88 24.95
CA ASP A 70 -16.42 3.19 25.09
C ASP A 70 -17.29 2.09 24.46
N PRO A 71 -17.60 1.02 25.21
CA PRO A 71 -18.65 0.11 24.78
C PRO A 71 -19.98 0.87 24.70
N PRO A 72 -20.79 0.66 23.65
CA PRO A 72 -22.05 1.36 23.50
C PRO A 72 -23.03 1.01 24.65
N ASP A 73 -23.79 2.00 25.12
CA ASP A 73 -24.83 1.83 26.16
C ASP A 73 -25.99 0.89 25.76
N ARG A 74 -26.01 0.41 24.51
CA ARG A 74 -27.09 -0.42 23.97
C ARG A 74 -26.73 -1.90 24.06
N PRO A 75 -27.57 -2.74 24.71
CA PRO A 75 -27.36 -4.18 24.72
C PRO A 75 -27.37 -4.73 23.28
N VAL A 76 -26.41 -5.60 23.01
CA VAL A 76 -26.31 -6.31 21.74
C VAL A 76 -27.26 -7.50 21.79
N ASP A 77 -28.13 -7.60 20.79
CA ASP A 77 -28.91 -8.80 20.54
C ASP A 77 -27.97 -9.94 20.12
N ILE A 78 -27.96 -11.01 20.91
CA ILE A 78 -27.08 -12.17 20.75
C ILE A 78 -27.73 -13.30 19.95
N ASP A 79 -29.03 -13.22 19.66
CA ASP A 79 -29.79 -14.30 19.02
C ASP A 79 -29.31 -14.61 17.58
N ASP A 80 -28.73 -13.62 16.88
CA ASP A 80 -28.06 -13.76 15.58
C ASP A 80 -26.64 -13.16 15.59
N LEU A 81 -25.88 -13.38 16.68
CA LEU A 81 -24.53 -12.83 16.78
C LEU A 81 -23.63 -13.30 15.64
N ALA A 82 -23.75 -14.57 15.24
CA ALA A 82 -22.94 -15.15 14.16
C ALA A 82 -23.24 -14.50 12.80
N GLY A 83 -24.52 -14.39 12.41
CA GLY A 83 -24.90 -13.76 11.15
C GLY A 83 -24.64 -12.26 11.12
N ARG A 84 -24.72 -11.59 12.27
CA ARG A 84 -24.30 -10.18 12.39
C ARG A 84 -22.79 -10.02 12.25
N LEU A 85 -22.00 -10.86 12.92
CA LEU A 85 -20.53 -10.82 12.84
C LEU A 85 -20.06 -11.05 11.41
N GLU A 86 -20.67 -11.99 10.68
CA GLU A 86 -20.37 -12.25 9.27
C GLU A 86 -20.57 -11.00 8.42
N ARG A 87 -21.74 -10.36 8.53
CA ARG A 87 -22.06 -9.13 7.78
C ARG A 87 -21.09 -7.99 8.08
N VAL A 88 -20.70 -7.84 9.34
CA VAL A 88 -19.69 -6.84 9.74
C VAL A 88 -18.34 -7.18 9.12
N ARG A 89 -17.94 -8.45 9.17
CA ARG A 89 -16.67 -8.90 8.57
C ARG A 89 -16.63 -8.62 7.08
N GLU A 90 -17.66 -8.98 6.34
CA GLU A 90 -17.78 -8.67 4.90
C GLU A 90 -17.68 -7.16 4.65
N ALA A 91 -18.46 -6.35 5.36
CA ALA A 91 -18.45 -4.91 5.19
C ALA A 91 -17.09 -4.26 5.53
N VAL A 92 -16.40 -4.75 6.55
CA VAL A 92 -15.06 -4.27 6.93
C VAL A 92 -14.05 -4.64 5.87
N ASN A 93 -14.07 -5.88 5.37
CA ASN A 93 -13.17 -6.33 4.31
C ASN A 93 -13.38 -5.50 3.03
N ASP A 94 -14.63 -5.30 2.59
CA ASP A 94 -14.94 -4.46 1.43
C ASP A 94 -14.42 -3.02 1.61
N CYS A 95 -14.52 -2.46 2.83
CA CYS A 95 -14.00 -1.13 3.12
C CYS A 95 -12.47 -1.08 3.13
N ASP A 96 -11.81 -2.13 3.63
CA ASP A 96 -10.35 -2.21 3.69
C ASP A 96 -9.74 -2.41 2.30
N GLU A 97 -10.34 -3.26 1.46
CA GLU A 97 -9.98 -3.42 0.05
C GLU A 97 -10.06 -2.07 -0.69
N ARG A 98 -11.19 -1.36 -0.54
CA ARG A 98 -11.35 -0.02 -1.14
C ARG A 98 -10.34 0.99 -0.58
N ARG A 99 -9.98 0.91 0.69
CA ARG A 99 -8.97 1.78 1.31
C ARG A 99 -7.60 1.52 0.68
N ASP A 100 -7.25 0.26 0.45
CA ASP A 100 -5.98 -0.12 -0.16
C ASP A 100 -5.92 0.29 -1.63
N GLU A 101 -6.97 0.09 -2.41
CA GLU A 101 -7.07 0.59 -3.80
C GLU A 101 -6.79 2.10 -3.88
N ARG A 102 -7.42 2.90 -3.00
CA ARG A 102 -7.22 4.36 -2.96
C ARG A 102 -5.82 4.75 -2.53
N ARG A 103 -5.21 3.98 -1.63
CA ARG A 103 -3.84 4.21 -1.18
C ARG A 103 -2.84 3.93 -2.29
N ASP A 104 -3.05 2.87 -3.05
CA ASP A 104 -2.22 2.50 -4.20
C ASP A 104 -2.37 3.53 -5.33
N GLU A 105 -3.60 3.97 -5.60
CA GLU A 105 -3.84 5.04 -6.56
C GLU A 105 -3.11 6.34 -6.17
N ARG A 106 -3.18 6.73 -4.89
CA ARG A 106 -2.47 7.92 -4.41
C ARG A 106 -0.96 7.80 -4.55
N ARG A 107 -0.38 6.64 -4.24
CA ARG A 107 1.07 6.39 -4.44
C ARG A 107 1.44 6.50 -5.91
N ALA A 108 0.65 5.91 -6.80
CA ALA A 108 0.90 5.97 -8.24
C ALA A 108 0.76 7.41 -8.79
N ILE A 109 -0.10 8.25 -8.20
CA ILE A 109 -0.17 9.68 -8.54
C ILE A 109 1.08 10.41 -8.03
N ASP A 110 1.48 10.19 -6.78
CA ASP A 110 2.67 10.81 -6.19
C ASP A 110 3.94 10.47 -7.02
N GLU A 111 4.10 9.20 -7.42
CA GLU A 111 5.21 8.74 -8.28
C GLU A 111 5.22 9.43 -9.66
N ARG A 112 4.05 9.60 -10.28
CA ARG A 112 3.93 10.32 -11.57
C ARG A 112 4.23 11.80 -11.42
N ALA A 113 3.77 12.43 -10.34
CA ALA A 113 4.05 13.84 -10.07
C ALA A 113 5.56 14.07 -9.86
N ASP A 114 6.22 13.20 -9.10
CA ASP A 114 7.66 13.25 -8.88
C ASP A 114 8.46 13.07 -10.19
N ALA A 115 7.98 12.20 -11.09
CA ALA A 115 8.58 12.01 -12.42
C ALA A 115 8.35 13.21 -13.36
N MET A 116 7.26 13.96 -13.16
CA MET A 116 6.90 15.13 -13.97
C MET A 116 7.60 16.42 -13.53
N ALA A 117 7.95 16.54 -12.25
CA ALA A 117 8.61 17.73 -11.70
C ALA A 117 9.86 18.19 -12.49
N PRO A 118 10.78 17.30 -12.96
CA PRO A 118 11.91 17.69 -13.80
C PRO A 118 11.48 18.22 -15.18
N LEU A 119 10.39 17.70 -15.74
CA LEU A 119 9.89 18.11 -17.05
C LEU A 119 9.26 19.51 -16.98
N SER A 120 8.57 19.83 -15.89
CA SER A 120 8.06 21.19 -15.61
C SER A 120 9.17 22.24 -15.56
N THR A 121 10.34 21.90 -15.01
CA THR A 121 11.51 22.78 -15.00
C THR A 121 11.93 23.25 -16.39
N LEU A 122 11.76 22.43 -17.43
CA LEU A 122 12.15 22.82 -18.80
C LEU A 122 11.21 23.86 -19.42
N GLY A 123 9.97 23.99 -18.93
CA GLY A 123 8.96 24.88 -19.50
C GLY A 123 8.58 24.56 -20.95
N ILE A 124 8.81 23.32 -21.40
CA ILE A 124 8.47 22.83 -22.75
C ILE A 124 7.25 21.93 -22.63
N ASP A 125 6.28 22.09 -23.54
CA ASP A 125 5.10 21.23 -23.60
C ASP A 125 5.46 19.78 -23.93
N LEU A 126 4.74 18.81 -23.35
CA LEU A 126 5.10 17.38 -23.43
C LEU A 126 5.04 16.85 -24.88
N ASP A 127 4.12 17.37 -25.68
CA ASP A 127 3.96 17.04 -27.11
C ASP A 127 5.14 17.52 -27.97
N LEU A 128 5.92 18.48 -27.47
CA LEU A 128 7.13 18.96 -28.14
C LEU A 128 8.37 18.16 -27.78
N LEU A 129 8.32 17.30 -26.76
CA LEU A 129 9.45 16.49 -26.30
C LEU A 129 9.55 15.12 -27.00
N GLY A 130 8.68 14.82 -27.98
CA GLY A 130 8.68 13.54 -28.69
C GLY A 130 7.84 13.53 -29.97
N GLY A 131 7.74 12.34 -30.59
CA GLY A 131 6.84 12.10 -31.73
C GLY A 131 7.31 12.61 -33.10
N TYR A 132 8.58 13.01 -33.24
CA TYR A 132 9.12 13.50 -34.50
C TYR A 132 9.56 12.36 -35.44
N ASP A 133 9.20 12.44 -36.72
CA ASP A 133 9.61 11.45 -37.74
C ASP A 133 11.11 11.52 -38.09
N SER A 134 11.74 12.68 -37.87
CA SER A 134 13.10 12.97 -38.36
C SER A 134 14.09 13.36 -37.28
N LEU A 135 13.66 13.37 -36.02
CA LEU A 135 14.48 13.71 -34.86
C LEU A 135 14.28 12.62 -33.81
N GLU A 136 15.38 12.24 -33.18
CA GLU A 136 15.35 11.52 -31.93
C GLU A 136 15.36 12.53 -30.79
N THR A 137 14.57 12.27 -29.75
CA THR A 137 14.48 13.11 -28.57
C THR A 137 14.77 12.29 -27.33
N SER A 138 15.47 12.89 -26.38
CA SER A 138 15.71 12.29 -25.07
C SER A 138 15.73 13.38 -24.01
N VAL A 139 15.03 13.15 -22.91
CA VAL A 139 14.99 14.07 -21.77
C VAL A 139 15.56 13.36 -20.56
N GLY A 140 16.37 14.06 -19.78
CA GLY A 140 17.02 13.44 -18.64
C GLY A 140 17.80 14.43 -17.79
N ARG A 141 18.48 13.93 -16.77
CA ARG A 141 19.40 14.70 -15.94
C ARG A 141 20.83 14.40 -16.35
N GLY A 142 21.67 15.42 -16.39
CA GLY A 142 23.08 15.25 -16.72
C GLY A 142 23.83 16.58 -16.78
N ASP A 143 25.13 16.49 -17.11
CA ASP A 143 25.95 17.66 -17.38
C ASP A 143 25.82 18.05 -18.85
N GLU A 144 25.36 19.28 -19.11
CA GLU A 144 25.08 19.74 -20.46
C GLU A 144 26.34 19.87 -21.33
N GLN A 145 27.51 20.09 -20.72
CA GLN A 145 28.75 20.15 -21.46
C GLN A 145 29.19 18.74 -21.88
N ALA A 146 29.15 17.77 -20.96
CA ALA A 146 29.49 16.37 -21.26
C ALA A 146 28.59 15.78 -22.36
N ILE A 147 27.29 16.08 -22.33
CA ILE A 147 26.32 15.65 -23.35
C ILE A 147 26.68 16.23 -24.71
N ARG A 148 26.99 17.53 -24.80
CA ARG A 148 27.40 18.16 -26.07
C ARG A 148 28.70 17.57 -26.61
N GLU A 149 29.69 17.34 -25.74
CA GLU A 149 30.95 16.71 -26.13
C GLU A 149 30.74 15.29 -26.67
N ALA A 150 29.82 14.52 -26.09
CA ALA A 150 29.46 13.19 -26.59
C ALA A 150 28.77 13.26 -27.96
N LEU A 151 27.81 14.19 -28.14
CA LEU A 151 27.10 14.39 -29.40
C LEU A 151 28.01 14.92 -30.52
N ASP A 152 28.95 15.82 -30.20
CA ASP A 152 29.95 16.32 -31.16
C ASP A 152 30.92 15.22 -31.63
N ALA A 153 31.16 14.21 -30.79
CA ALA A 153 32.02 13.07 -31.09
C ALA A 153 31.30 11.95 -31.86
N ALA A 154 29.96 12.00 -31.96
CA ALA A 154 29.16 10.96 -32.59
C ALA A 154 29.06 11.19 -34.11
N ASP A 155 29.60 10.24 -34.89
CA ASP A 155 29.53 10.27 -36.36
C ASP A 155 28.09 10.06 -36.90
N ASP A 156 27.21 9.48 -36.07
CA ASP A 156 25.82 9.16 -36.41
C ASP A 156 24.83 10.31 -36.15
N VAL A 157 25.31 11.46 -35.64
CA VAL A 157 24.50 12.67 -35.39
C VAL A 157 24.84 13.75 -36.42
N ASP A 158 23.88 14.13 -37.28
CA ASP A 158 24.07 15.21 -38.28
C ASP A 158 23.97 16.60 -37.62
N ARG A 159 22.98 16.78 -36.76
CA ARG A 159 22.76 18.01 -35.97
C ARG A 159 22.09 17.68 -34.65
N TYR A 160 22.36 18.50 -33.64
CA TYR A 160 21.63 18.43 -32.38
C TYR A 160 21.34 19.82 -31.83
N GLU A 161 20.39 19.89 -30.91
CA GLU A 161 20.08 21.05 -30.07
C GLU A 161 19.77 20.56 -28.65
N THR A 162 20.21 21.31 -27.65
CA THR A 162 19.96 21.01 -26.24
C THR A 162 19.21 22.16 -25.59
N PHE A 163 18.21 21.82 -24.77
CA PHE A 163 17.48 22.75 -23.92
C PHE A 163 17.62 22.26 -22.49
N GLY A 164 18.23 23.06 -21.62
CA GLY A 164 18.47 22.64 -20.25
C GLY A 164 18.21 23.73 -19.22
N GLU A 165 17.62 23.33 -18.10
CA GLU A 165 17.32 24.19 -16.95
C GLU A 165 17.46 23.36 -15.66
N ASP A 166 18.12 23.91 -14.64
CA ASP A 166 18.44 23.28 -13.35
C ASP A 166 18.95 21.82 -13.41
N GLY A 167 19.77 21.51 -14.43
CA GLY A 167 20.38 20.18 -14.60
C GLY A 167 19.47 19.12 -15.24
N VAL A 168 18.27 19.51 -15.66
CA VAL A 168 17.41 18.74 -16.57
C VAL A 168 17.67 19.22 -17.99
N ILE A 169 17.81 18.29 -18.93
CA ILE A 169 18.23 18.57 -20.31
C ILE A 169 17.36 17.74 -21.26
N ALA A 170 16.73 18.41 -22.22
CA ALA A 170 16.14 17.83 -23.41
C ALA A 170 17.13 17.93 -24.58
N VAL A 171 17.40 16.80 -25.22
CA VAL A 171 18.27 16.67 -26.37
C VAL A 171 17.41 16.33 -27.59
N PHE A 172 17.58 17.10 -28.65
CA PHE A 172 16.99 16.86 -29.95
C PHE A 172 18.13 16.58 -30.93
N ALA A 173 18.19 15.37 -31.48
CA ALA A 173 19.23 15.01 -32.44
C ALA A 173 18.61 14.54 -33.74
N ARG A 174 19.22 14.95 -34.85
CA ARG A 174 18.93 14.42 -36.18
C ARG A 174 19.91 13.30 -36.47
N PRO A 175 19.46 12.04 -36.54
CA PRO A 175 20.33 10.93 -36.92
C PRO A 175 20.75 11.03 -38.40
N THR A 176 21.94 10.54 -38.71
CA THR A 176 22.40 10.34 -40.08
C THR A 176 21.53 9.32 -40.80
N SER A 177 21.41 9.43 -42.13
CA SER A 177 20.55 8.55 -42.92
C SER A 177 20.89 7.07 -42.73
N GLY A 178 19.97 6.31 -42.10
CA GLY A 178 20.11 4.87 -41.86
C GLY A 178 20.55 4.49 -40.45
N SER A 179 20.78 5.46 -39.57
CA SER A 179 21.05 5.25 -38.14
C SER A 179 19.76 5.45 -37.33
N SER A 180 19.57 4.65 -36.26
CA SER A 180 18.48 4.76 -35.28
C SER A 180 19.03 4.54 -33.88
N ASP A 181 18.32 5.03 -32.87
CA ASP A 181 18.64 4.89 -31.44
C ASP A 181 20.01 5.51 -31.07
N VAL A 182 20.41 6.54 -31.83
CA VAL A 182 21.73 7.19 -31.73
C VAL A 182 21.89 7.89 -30.39
N LEU A 183 20.80 8.46 -29.86
CA LEU A 183 20.84 9.12 -28.54
C LEU A 183 21.09 8.14 -27.40
N GLU A 184 20.51 6.93 -27.44
CA GLU A 184 20.71 5.94 -26.38
C GLU A 184 22.19 5.55 -26.31
N ASP A 185 22.79 5.22 -27.45
CA ASP A 185 24.20 4.81 -27.53
C ASP A 185 25.17 5.95 -27.16
N THR A 186 24.89 7.17 -27.64
CA THR A 186 25.79 8.32 -27.45
C THR A 186 25.78 8.82 -26.02
N LEU A 187 24.61 8.84 -25.37
CA LEU A 187 24.44 9.46 -24.05
C LEU A 187 24.84 8.54 -22.87
N VAL A 188 25.00 7.23 -23.08
CA VAL A 188 25.52 6.30 -22.06
C VAL A 188 26.86 6.76 -21.48
N GLY A 189 27.73 7.35 -22.32
CA GLY A 189 29.05 7.82 -21.92
C GLY A 189 29.06 9.16 -21.18
N ALA A 190 27.95 9.90 -21.17
CA ALA A 190 27.85 11.26 -20.65
C ALA A 190 27.18 11.35 -19.26
N GLU A 191 27.07 10.23 -18.55
CA GLU A 191 26.36 10.13 -17.25
C GLU A 191 24.91 10.65 -17.31
N PHE A 192 24.26 10.49 -18.47
CA PHE A 192 22.90 10.94 -18.69
C PHE A 192 21.88 9.96 -18.10
N ALA A 193 21.04 10.46 -17.19
CA ALA A 193 19.95 9.72 -16.58
C ALA A 193 18.63 10.08 -17.28
N ALA A 194 18.22 9.26 -18.25
CA ALA A 194 16.99 9.46 -19.00
C ALA A 194 15.74 9.45 -18.09
N ILE A 195 14.78 10.30 -18.41
CA ILE A 195 13.47 10.43 -17.79
C ILE A 195 12.44 10.06 -18.86
N GLU A 196 11.50 9.19 -18.50
CA GLU A 196 10.41 8.82 -19.39
C GLU A 196 9.44 10.00 -19.55
N VAL A 197 9.18 10.39 -20.79
CA VAL A 197 8.24 11.46 -21.12
C VAL A 197 6.89 10.82 -21.47
N PRO A 198 5.83 11.10 -20.71
CA PRO A 198 4.51 10.56 -21.03
C PRO A 198 3.93 11.24 -22.29
N ASP A 199 3.22 10.45 -23.08
CA ASP A 199 2.50 10.93 -24.26
C ASP A 199 1.25 11.70 -23.84
N ALA A 200 1.33 13.04 -23.89
CA ALA A 200 0.25 13.93 -23.50
C ALA A 200 0.29 15.26 -24.28
N GLU A 201 -0.86 15.69 -24.77
CA GLU A 201 -1.04 16.96 -25.51
C GLU A 201 -1.23 18.15 -24.55
N LYS A 202 -0.36 18.31 -23.56
CA LYS A 202 -0.42 19.42 -22.58
C LYS A 202 0.93 19.75 -21.97
N SER A 203 1.04 20.91 -21.34
CA SER A 203 2.23 21.29 -20.59
C SER A 203 2.45 20.40 -19.37
N PRO A 204 3.70 20.23 -18.90
CA PRO A 204 3.99 19.52 -17.65
C PRO A 204 3.21 20.08 -16.45
N ASP A 205 3.06 21.41 -16.35
CA ASP A 205 2.31 22.06 -15.28
C ASP A 205 0.83 21.71 -15.33
N ALA A 206 0.21 21.75 -16.51
CA ALA A 206 -1.18 21.32 -16.68
C ALA A 206 -1.35 19.81 -16.42
N TYR A 207 -0.30 19.01 -16.63
CA TYR A 207 -0.30 17.60 -16.23
C TYR A 207 -0.30 17.45 -14.70
N LEU A 208 0.55 18.22 -14.00
CA LEU A 208 0.63 18.24 -12.55
C LEU A 208 -0.69 18.71 -11.91
N ASP A 209 -1.32 19.75 -12.47
CA ASP A 209 -2.62 20.25 -11.98
C ASP A 209 -3.70 19.14 -12.04
N ASP A 210 -3.77 18.39 -13.14
CA ASP A 210 -4.71 17.26 -13.27
C ASP A 210 -4.42 16.14 -12.24
N LEU A 211 -3.15 15.89 -11.92
CA LEU A 211 -2.77 14.93 -10.89
C LEU A 211 -3.16 15.40 -9.48
N ASP A 212 -2.98 16.68 -9.18
CA ASP A 212 -3.36 17.28 -7.90
C ASP A 212 -4.88 17.31 -7.72
N ASP A 213 -5.64 17.63 -8.77
CA ASP A 213 -7.09 17.53 -8.78
C ASP A 213 -7.53 16.09 -8.50
N ARG A 214 -6.92 15.10 -9.17
CA ARG A 214 -7.22 13.69 -8.92
C ARG A 214 -6.87 13.28 -7.49
N ARG A 215 -5.74 13.75 -6.96
CA ARG A 215 -5.32 13.49 -5.59
C ARG A 215 -6.30 14.04 -4.56
N ALA A 216 -6.91 15.20 -4.83
CA ALA A 216 -7.90 15.82 -3.95
C ALA A 216 -9.24 15.06 -3.91
N GLU A 217 -9.54 14.22 -4.91
CA GLU A 217 -10.73 13.37 -4.96
C GLU A 217 -10.59 12.04 -4.20
N LEU A 218 -9.38 11.67 -3.75
CA LEU A 218 -9.07 10.40 -3.08
C LEU A 218 -9.18 10.50 -1.56
#